data_AF-A0A662PXH6-F1
#
_entry.id   AF-A0A662PXH6-F1
#
_cell.length_a   1.000
_cell.length_b   1.000
_cell.length_c   1.000
_cell.angle_alpha   90.00
_cell.angle_beta   90.00
_cell.angle_gamma   90.00
#
_symmetry.space_group_name_H-M   'P 1'
#
loop_
_entity.id
_entity.type
_entity.pdbx_description
1 polymer ?
#
loop_
_entity_poly.entity_id
_entity_poly.type
_entity_poly.pdbx_seq_one_letter_code
_entity_poly.pdbx_strand_id
1 'polypeptide(L)' 'SVHRDFYVKNFRIKEAKDREIWTGCVGHGLSRWAAGFLARHGLDFDEWPSSIKSIMKKLPQPPKTIT' A
#
# COMPACT_ATOMS: atom_id res chain seq x y z
N SER A 1 -11.00 1.70 5.99
CA SER A 1 -11.72 2.12 7.20
C SER A 1 -12.79 3.10 6.79
N VAL A 2 -14.05 2.87 7.17
CA VAL A 2 -15.15 3.80 6.92
C VAL A 2 -15.39 4.57 8.21
N HIS A 3 -15.14 5.87 8.19
CA HIS A 3 -15.25 6.73 9.38
C HIS A 3 -16.62 7.37 9.53
N ARG A 4 -17.50 7.19 8.55
CA ARG A 4 -18.79 7.87 8.45
C ARG A 4 -18.61 9.38 8.61
N ASP A 5 -19.41 10.00 9.46
CA ASP A 5 -19.43 11.44 9.70
C ASP A 5 -18.48 11.89 10.82
N PHE A 6 -17.69 11.00 11.45
CA PHE A 6 -16.83 11.34 12.58
C PHE A 6 -15.90 12.53 12.27
N TYR A 7 -15.15 12.45 11.16
CA TYR A 7 -14.28 13.55 10.76
C TYR A 7 -15.06 14.72 10.16
N VAL A 8 -16.20 14.48 9.52
CA VAL A 8 -17.05 15.54 8.96
C VAL A 8 -17.57 16.46 10.07
N LYS A 9 -18.08 15.89 11.16
CA LYS A 9 -18.58 16.61 12.34
C LYS A 9 -17.45 17.34 13.07
N ASN A 10 -16.36 16.64 13.38
CA ASN A 10 -15.26 17.22 14.17
C ASN A 10 -14.50 18.33 13.43
N PHE A 11 -14.39 18.26 12.10
CA PHE A 11 -13.71 19.26 11.27
C PHE A 11 -14.67 20.24 10.59
N ARG A 12 -15.98 20.16 10.89
CA ARG A 12 -17.02 21.06 10.33
C ARG A 12 -17.00 21.11 8.80
N ILE A 13 -16.77 19.96 8.16
CA ILE A 13 -16.78 19.83 6.70
C ILE A 13 -18.24 19.94 6.23
N LYS A 14 -18.51 20.80 5.25
CA LYS A 14 -19.87 21.08 4.75
C LYS A 14 -19.98 20.80 3.26
N GLU A 15 -21.17 20.39 2.84
CA GLU A 15 -21.58 20.25 1.44
C GLU A 15 -22.52 21.41 1.06
N ALA A 16 -22.44 21.91 -0.17
CA ALA A 16 -23.21 23.09 -0.57
C ALA A 16 -24.74 22.89 -0.57
N LYS A 17 -25.23 21.66 -0.69
CA LYS A 17 -26.66 21.30 -0.66
C LYS A 17 -27.06 20.56 0.61
N ASP A 18 -26.23 20.65 1.66
CA ASP A 18 -26.46 20.01 2.97
C ASP A 18 -26.68 18.49 2.88
N ARG A 19 -26.09 17.83 1.88
CA ARG A 19 -26.13 16.37 1.78
C ARG A 19 -25.17 15.73 2.77
N GLU A 20 -25.51 14.52 3.18
CA GLU A 20 -24.64 13.70 4.04
C GLU A 20 -23.30 13.41 3.34
N ILE A 21 -22.20 13.69 4.03
CA ILE A 21 -20.84 13.34 3.62
C ILE A 21 -20.26 12.37 4.64
N TRP A 22 -19.64 11.31 4.15
CA TRP A 22 -18.82 10.41 4.96
C TRP A 22 -17.37 10.42 4.48
N THR A 23 -16.44 10.14 5.40
CA THR A 23 -15.03 9.94 5.07
C THR A 23 -14.61 8.48 5.28
N GLY A 24 -13.53 8.11 4.61
CA GLY A 24 -12.85 6.84 4.81
C GLY A 24 -11.38 6.98 4.42
N CYS A 25 -10.56 6.05 4.90
CA CYS A 25 -9.16 5.96 4.50
C CYS A 25 -8.74 4.51 4.22
N VAL A 26 -7.67 4.38 3.46
CA VAL A 26 -6.95 3.13 3.24
C VAL A 26 -5.46 3.38 3.42
N GLY A 27 -4.81 2.51 4.18
CA GLY A 27 -3.36 2.53 4.40
C GLY A 27 -2.74 1.25 3.85
N HIS A 28 -1.85 1.39 2.87
CA HIS A 28 -1.07 0.27 2.35
C HIS A 28 0.33 0.29 2.99
N GLY A 29 0.52 -0.49 4.05
CA GLY A 29 1.82 -0.59 4.72
C GLY A 29 2.82 -1.38 3.87
N LEU A 30 3.57 -0.70 3.00
CA LEU A 30 4.44 -1.33 2.02
C LEU A 30 5.46 -2.29 2.65
N SER A 31 6.02 -1.98 3.83
CA SER A 31 6.93 -2.88 4.54
C SER A 31 6.26 -4.19 4.96
N ARG A 32 4.97 -4.15 5.34
CA ARG A 32 4.20 -5.36 5.68
C ARG A 32 3.87 -6.18 4.43
N TRP A 33 3.53 -5.50 3.34
CA TRP A 33 3.34 -6.15 2.05
C TRP A 33 4.62 -6.83 1.57
N ALA A 34 5.76 -6.14 1.64
CA ALA A 34 7.06 -6.71 1.29
C ALA A 34 7.39 -7.92 2.20
N ALA A 35 7.25 -7.79 3.51
CA ALA A 35 7.51 -8.90 4.44
C ALA A 35 6.62 -10.12 4.15
N GLY A 36 5.30 -9.93 3.98
CA GLY A 36 4.38 -11.03 3.68
C GLY A 36 4.61 -11.65 2.30
N PHE A 37 4.93 -10.83 1.30
CA PHE A 37 5.25 -11.30 -0.04
C PHE A 37 6.51 -12.15 -0.05
N LEU A 38 7.61 -11.66 0.53
CA LEU A 38 8.87 -12.39 0.61
C LEU A 38 8.76 -13.64 1.50
N ALA A 39 7.96 -13.60 2.57
CA ALA A 39 7.70 -14.78 3.40
C ALA A 39 6.95 -15.89 2.63
N ARG A 40 6.12 -15.52 1.64
CA ARG A 40 5.35 -16.47 0.84
C ARG A 40 6.11 -16.98 -0.39
N HIS A 41 6.85 -16.10 -1.06
CA HIS A 41 7.46 -16.37 -2.38
C HIS A 41 8.99 -16.53 -2.32
N GLY A 42 9.61 -16.32 -1.17
CA GLY A 42 11.06 -16.37 -1.02
C GLY A 42 11.78 -15.18 -1.67
N LEU A 43 13.10 -15.26 -1.71
CA LEU A 43 13.98 -14.21 -2.26
C LEU A 43 14.39 -14.48 -3.72
N ASP A 44 14.05 -15.65 -4.27
CA ASP A 44 14.36 -15.98 -5.66
C ASP A 44 13.39 -15.27 -6.61
N PHE A 45 13.90 -14.29 -7.36
CA PHE A 45 13.10 -13.48 -8.27
C PHE A 45 12.46 -14.30 -9.39
N ASP A 46 13.07 -15.41 -9.82
CA ASP A 46 12.54 -16.23 -10.91
C ASP A 46 11.25 -16.97 -10.49
N GLU A 47 11.11 -17.28 -9.21
CA GLU A 47 9.95 -17.94 -8.60
C GLU A 47 8.80 -16.96 -8.28
N TRP A 48 9.00 -15.66 -8.47
CA TRP A 48 7.95 -14.66 -8.18
C TRP A 48 6.82 -14.67 -9.20
N PRO A 49 5.60 -14.21 -8.83
CA PRO A 49 4.48 -14.12 -9.76
C PRO A 49 4.80 -13.28 -11.00
N SER A 50 4.32 -13.73 -12.16
CA SER A 50 4.57 -13.06 -13.46
C SER A 50 4.12 -11.61 -13.48
N SER A 51 3.03 -11.27 -12.77
CA SER A 51 2.55 -9.89 -12.62
C SER A 51 3.53 -8.97 -11.89
N ILE A 52 4.25 -9.49 -10.88
CA ILE A 52 5.29 -8.73 -10.18
C ILE A 52 6.52 -8.58 -11.08
N LYS A 53 6.92 -9.67 -11.76
CA LYS A 53 8.03 -9.65 -12.70
C LYS A 53 7.80 -8.66 -13.85
N SER A 54 6.57 -8.54 -14.37
CA SER A 54 6.26 -7.56 -15.43
C SER A 54 6.35 -6.10 -14.97
N ILE A 55 6.05 -5.83 -13.69
CA ILE A 55 6.13 -4.48 -13.12
C ILE A 55 7.59 -4.12 -12.83
N MET A 56 8.33 -5.01 -12.16
CA MET A 56 9.70 -4.75 -11.74
C MET A 56 10.72 -4.88 -12.88
N LYS A 57 10.43 -5.72 -13.88
CA LYS A 57 11.29 -6.10 -15.02
C LYS A 57 12.58 -6.82 -14.61
N LYS A 58 13.36 -6.26 -13.69
CA LYS A 58 14.63 -6.82 -13.20
C LYS A 58 14.88 -6.40 -11.74
N LEU A 59 15.42 -7.33 -10.95
CA LEU A 59 15.90 -7.02 -9.60
C LEU A 59 17.24 -6.27 -9.66
N PRO A 60 17.41 -5.15 -8.92
CA PRO A 60 18.68 -4.44 -8.87
C PRO A 60 19.75 -5.28 -8.18
N GLN A 61 21.01 -5.11 -8.57
CA GLN A 61 22.12 -5.76 -7.88
C GLN A 61 22.42 -5.01 -6.59
N PRO A 62 22.57 -5.72 -5.44
CA PRO A 62 22.99 -5.06 -4.21
C PRO A 62 24.40 -4.49 -4.38
N PRO A 63 24.70 -3.33 -3.76
CA PRO A 63 26.06 -2.79 -3.75
C PRO A 63 27.02 -3.77 -3.06
N LYS A 64 28.19 -4.00 -3.66
CA LYS A 64 29.22 -4.89 -3.11
C LYS A 64 30.13 -4.13 -2.15
N THR A 65 30.40 -4.71 -1.00
CA THR A 65 31.43 -4.25 -0.06
C THR A 65 32.76 -4.96 -0.32
N ILE A 66 33.86 -4.39 0.19
CA ILE A 66 35.22 -4.97 0.07
C ILE A 66 35.47 -6.05 1.14
N THR A 67 34.69 -6.03 2.23
CA THR A 67 34.66 -7.07 3.27
C THR A 67 34.09 -8.37 2.71
#